data_AF-A0A2K8ZB67-F1
#
_entry.id   AF-A0A2K8ZB67-F1
#
_cell.length_a   1.000
_cell.length_b   1.000
_cell.length_c   1.000
_cell.angle_alpha   90.00
_cell.angle_beta   90.00
_cell.angle_gamma   90.00
#
_symmetry.space_group_name_H-M   'P 1'
#
loop_
_entity.id
_entity.type
_entity.pdbx_description
1 polymer ?
#
loop_
_entity_poly.entity_id
_entity_poly.type
_entity_poly.pdbx_seq_one_letter_code
_entity_poly.pdbx_strand_id
1 'polypeptide(L)'
;MYIKRLQRNKKNRNSLIFKRRIVEVYRAEIAQPADIQRYLHISLTELRQLNRWYFRHRLAPYLYPHKAYKAMKKHNQDAYVKALERRLAATEDENKLLKLKAEAYQTAIQIAEEQFQIPILKKSGTKPSSN
;
A
#
# COMPACT_ATOMS: atom_id res chain seq x y z
N MET A 1 -23.62 -33.17 -3.90
CA MET A 1 -24.11 -32.75 -2.56
C MET A 1 -24.51 -31.26 -2.45
N TYR A 2 -23.89 -30.35 -3.20
CA TYR A 2 -24.16 -28.91 -3.08
C TYR A 2 -25.49 -28.43 -3.67
N ILE A 3 -25.95 -29.00 -4.79
CA ILE A 3 -27.21 -28.62 -5.45
C ILE A 3 -28.42 -28.85 -4.53
N LYS A 4 -28.44 -29.97 -3.79
CA LYS A 4 -29.50 -30.28 -2.81
C LYS A 4 -29.60 -29.21 -1.71
N ARG A 5 -28.46 -28.62 -1.28
CA ARG A 5 -28.43 -27.52 -0.30
C ARG A 5 -29.00 -26.23 -0.88
N LEU A 6 -28.72 -25.94 -2.14
CA LEU A 6 -29.31 -24.80 -2.86
C LEU A 6 -30.82 -25.00 -3.06
N GLN A 7 -31.24 -26.21 -3.41
CA GLN A 7 -32.65 -26.57 -3.63
C GLN A 7 -33.49 -26.42 -2.36
N ARG A 8 -32.96 -26.75 -1.18
CA ARG A 8 -33.66 -26.57 0.12
C ARG A 8 -33.93 -25.10 0.45
N ASN A 9 -33.15 -24.17 -0.11
CA ASN A 9 -33.21 -22.75 0.21
C ASN A 9 -34.15 -21.96 -0.73
N LYS A 10 -35.34 -22.51 -1.02
CA LYS A 10 -36.29 -21.93 -2.00
C LYS A 10 -36.71 -20.49 -1.69
N LYS A 11 -36.83 -20.14 -0.39
CA LYS A 11 -37.23 -18.79 0.07
C LYS A 11 -36.22 -17.70 -0.33
N ASN A 12 -34.95 -18.07 -0.55
CA ASN A 12 -33.88 -17.12 -0.84
C ASN A 12 -33.45 -17.12 -2.32
N ARG A 13 -34.29 -17.64 -3.23
CA ARG A 13 -33.99 -17.72 -4.67
C ARG A 13 -33.60 -16.38 -5.30
N ASN A 14 -34.22 -15.30 -4.85
CA ASN A 14 -33.92 -13.95 -5.36
C ASN A 14 -32.73 -13.29 -4.67
N SER A 15 -32.19 -13.89 -3.60
CA SER A 15 -31.08 -13.32 -2.86
C SER A 15 -29.79 -13.29 -3.68
N LEU A 16 -29.01 -12.24 -3.44
CA LEU A 16 -27.69 -12.06 -4.06
C LEU A 16 -26.76 -13.25 -3.78
N ILE A 17 -26.79 -13.75 -2.55
CA ILE A 17 -25.95 -14.86 -2.08
C ILE A 17 -26.30 -16.14 -2.84
N PHE A 18 -27.59 -16.42 -3.01
CA PHE A 18 -28.06 -17.59 -3.75
C PHE A 18 -27.60 -17.54 -5.22
N LYS A 19 -27.82 -16.40 -5.90
CA LYS A 19 -27.39 -16.18 -7.29
C LYS A 19 -25.89 -16.36 -7.46
N ARG A 20 -25.08 -15.80 -6.53
CA ARG A 20 -23.62 -15.99 -6.54
C ARG A 20 -23.23 -17.45 -6.41
N ARG A 21 -23.86 -18.16 -5.47
CA ARG A 21 -23.51 -19.56 -5.17
C ARG A 21 -23.85 -20.52 -6.30
N ILE A 22 -24.94 -20.26 -7.05
CA ILE A 22 -25.24 -21.00 -8.28
C ILE A 22 -24.11 -20.84 -9.30
N VAL A 23 -23.68 -19.60 -9.54
CA VAL A 23 -22.61 -19.32 -10.51
C VAL A 23 -21.29 -19.92 -10.05
N GLU A 24 -20.96 -19.86 -8.76
CA GLU A 24 -19.76 -20.51 -8.20
C GLU A 24 -19.77 -22.03 -8.44
N VAL A 25 -20.89 -22.69 -8.14
CA VAL A 25 -21.04 -24.14 -8.32
C VAL A 25 -20.97 -24.52 -9.80
N TYR A 26 -21.53 -23.71 -10.69
CA TYR A 26 -21.43 -23.88 -12.14
C TYR A 26 -19.98 -23.71 -12.64
N ARG A 27 -19.31 -22.62 -12.25
CA ARG A 27 -17.93 -22.31 -12.71
C ARG A 27 -16.88 -23.26 -12.13
N ALA A 28 -17.12 -23.80 -10.95
CA ALA A 28 -16.26 -24.80 -10.33
C ALA A 28 -16.55 -26.23 -10.84
N GLU A 29 -17.45 -26.38 -11.82
CA GLU A 29 -17.83 -27.66 -12.41
C GLU A 29 -18.38 -28.69 -11.40
N ILE A 30 -18.83 -28.20 -10.24
CA ILE A 30 -19.45 -29.01 -9.18
C ILE A 30 -20.86 -29.47 -9.62
N ALA A 31 -21.50 -28.72 -10.51
CA ALA A 31 -22.79 -29.07 -11.11
C ALA A 31 -22.78 -28.78 -12.60
N GLN A 32 -23.31 -29.72 -13.39
CA GLN A 32 -23.53 -29.50 -14.81
C GLN A 32 -24.76 -28.61 -15.04
N PRO A 33 -24.83 -27.87 -16.16
CA PRO A 33 -26.00 -27.05 -16.50
C PRO A 33 -27.32 -27.83 -16.47
N ALA A 34 -27.29 -29.09 -16.92
CA ALA A 34 -28.45 -29.98 -16.90
C ALA A 34 -28.96 -30.25 -15.48
N ASP A 35 -28.06 -30.43 -14.50
CA ASP A 35 -28.43 -30.62 -13.10
C ASP A 35 -29.01 -29.33 -12.50
N ILE A 36 -28.41 -28.19 -12.80
CA ILE A 36 -28.90 -26.88 -12.36
C ILE A 36 -30.31 -26.65 -12.89
N GLN A 37 -30.56 -26.98 -14.16
CA GLN A 37 -31.89 -26.89 -14.75
C GLN A 37 -32.87 -27.88 -14.09
N ARG A 38 -32.49 -29.14 -13.91
CA ARG A 38 -33.34 -30.18 -13.33
C ARG A 38 -33.73 -29.90 -11.88
N TYR A 39 -32.78 -29.49 -11.04
CA TYR A 39 -32.98 -29.37 -9.61
C TYR A 39 -33.32 -27.95 -9.14
N LEU A 40 -32.79 -26.93 -9.82
CA LEU A 40 -33.00 -25.52 -9.46
C LEU A 40 -33.94 -24.80 -10.42
N HIS A 41 -34.45 -25.46 -11.47
CA HIS A 41 -35.36 -24.88 -12.47
C HIS A 41 -34.86 -23.56 -13.06
N ILE A 42 -33.53 -23.43 -13.17
CA ILE A 42 -32.88 -22.27 -13.79
C ILE A 42 -32.57 -22.66 -15.23
N SER A 43 -33.08 -21.90 -16.17
CA SER A 43 -32.84 -22.13 -17.59
C SER A 43 -31.38 -21.86 -17.94
N LEU A 44 -30.89 -22.46 -19.02
CA LEU A 44 -29.54 -22.22 -19.51
C LEU A 44 -29.30 -20.73 -19.88
N THR A 45 -30.32 -20.06 -20.41
CA THR A 45 -30.28 -18.62 -20.71
C THR A 45 -30.15 -17.78 -19.45
N GLU A 46 -30.94 -18.09 -18.42
CA GLU A 46 -30.84 -17.45 -17.11
C GLU A 46 -29.47 -17.70 -16.45
N LEU A 47 -28.95 -18.92 -16.51
CA LEU A 47 -27.63 -19.26 -15.99
C LEU A 47 -26.51 -18.45 -16.69
N ARG A 48 -26.61 -18.28 -18.02
CA ARG A 48 -25.68 -17.43 -18.79
C ARG A 48 -25.78 -15.96 -18.37
N GLN A 49 -26.99 -15.43 -18.16
CA GLN A 49 -27.19 -14.07 -17.67
C GLN A 49 -26.60 -13.87 -16.27
N LEU A 50 -26.84 -14.82 -15.36
CA LEU A 50 -26.26 -14.82 -14.02
C LEU A 50 -24.73 -14.85 -14.07
N ASN A 51 -24.14 -15.67 -14.95
CA ASN A 51 -22.68 -15.74 -15.10
C ASN A 51 -22.10 -14.42 -15.64
N ARG A 52 -22.76 -13.76 -16.60
CA ARG A 52 -22.37 -12.43 -17.09
C ARG A 52 -22.43 -11.37 -15.99
N TRP A 53 -23.53 -11.34 -15.24
CA TRP A 53 -23.71 -10.42 -14.11
C TRP A 53 -22.64 -10.65 -13.04
N TYR A 54 -22.39 -11.92 -12.70
CA TYR A 54 -21.36 -12.32 -11.74
C TYR A 54 -19.98 -11.86 -12.18
N PHE A 55 -19.64 -12.06 -13.46
CA PHE A 55 -18.38 -11.58 -14.00
C PHE A 55 -18.28 -10.06 -13.90
N ARG A 56 -19.27 -9.32 -14.38
CA ARG A 56 -19.26 -7.84 -14.38
C ARG A 56 -19.14 -7.23 -12.98
N HIS A 57 -19.87 -7.77 -12.00
CA HIS A 57 -19.99 -7.12 -10.69
C HIS A 57 -19.11 -7.74 -9.60
N ARG A 58 -18.69 -8.99 -9.75
CA ARG A 58 -17.84 -9.65 -8.77
C ARG A 58 -16.43 -9.85 -9.27
N LEU A 59 -16.22 -10.37 -10.47
CA LEU A 59 -14.86 -10.71 -10.94
C LEU A 59 -14.15 -9.53 -11.60
N ALA A 60 -14.85 -8.75 -12.41
CA ALA A 60 -14.27 -7.67 -13.19
C ALA A 60 -13.52 -6.64 -12.32
N PRO A 61 -13.99 -6.24 -11.12
CA PRO A 61 -13.22 -5.34 -10.25
C PRO A 61 -11.85 -5.88 -9.83
N TYR A 62 -11.70 -7.21 -9.70
CA TYR A 62 -10.44 -7.85 -9.31
C TYR A 62 -9.54 -8.16 -10.51
N LEU A 63 -10.13 -8.51 -11.66
CA LEU A 63 -9.40 -8.88 -12.87
C LEU A 63 -9.00 -7.66 -13.71
N TYR A 64 -9.89 -6.68 -13.80
CA TYR A 64 -9.72 -5.44 -14.52
C TYR A 64 -9.99 -4.31 -13.52
N PRO A 65 -8.98 -3.93 -12.73
CA PRO A 65 -9.08 -2.78 -11.83
C PRO A 65 -9.24 -1.50 -12.67
N HIS A 66 -10.44 -1.30 -13.21
CA HIS A 66 -10.80 -0.17 -14.04
C HIS A 66 -10.81 1.04 -13.11
N LYS A 67 -9.76 1.87 -13.23
CA LYS A 67 -9.47 3.08 -12.44
C LYS A 67 -8.75 2.85 -11.09
N ALA A 68 -7.79 1.93 -11.01
CA ALA A 68 -6.83 1.92 -9.88
C ALA A 68 -5.96 3.19 -9.81
N TYR A 69 -5.93 4.00 -10.85
CA TYR A 69 -5.36 5.35 -10.82
C TYR A 69 -6.46 6.40 -10.90
N LYS A 70 -7.37 6.46 -9.92
CA LYS A 70 -7.78 7.81 -9.52
C LYS A 70 -6.52 8.43 -8.95
N ALA A 71 -5.85 9.30 -9.72
CA ALA A 71 -4.80 10.14 -9.18
C ALA A 71 -5.32 10.70 -7.85
N MET A 72 -4.62 10.43 -6.75
CA MET A 72 -5.00 10.96 -5.44
C MET A 72 -5.28 12.46 -5.62
N LYS A 73 -6.35 12.97 -5.02
CA LYS A 73 -6.63 14.41 -5.05
C LYS A 73 -5.36 15.12 -4.62
N LYS A 74 -4.83 16.01 -5.47
CA LYS A 74 -3.70 16.91 -5.15
C LYS A 74 -4.15 17.91 -4.09
N HIS A 75 -4.37 17.45 -2.86
CA HIS A 75 -4.71 18.34 -1.77
C HIS A 75 -3.42 18.95 -1.24
N ASN A 76 -3.27 20.26 -1.37
CA ASN A 76 -2.23 21.07 -0.71
C ASN A 76 -0.78 20.72 -1.05
N GLN A 77 -0.46 20.41 -2.31
CA GLN A 77 0.95 20.24 -2.73
C GLN A 77 1.76 21.52 -2.45
N ASP A 78 1.21 22.69 -2.76
CA ASP A 78 1.93 23.96 -2.59
C ASP A 78 2.18 24.31 -1.11
N ALA A 79 1.20 24.06 -0.25
CA ALA A 79 1.37 24.27 1.19
C ALA A 79 2.38 23.28 1.79
N TYR A 80 2.40 22.03 1.31
CA TYR A 80 3.37 21.02 1.71
C TYR A 80 4.79 21.38 1.26
N VAL A 81 4.96 21.80 0.00
CA VAL A 81 6.25 22.26 -0.55
C VAL A 81 6.78 23.46 0.24
N LYS A 82 5.93 24.46 0.48
CA LYS A 82 6.29 25.64 1.28
C LYS A 82 6.67 25.30 2.73
N ALA A 83 6.02 24.31 3.33
CA ALA A 83 6.39 23.82 4.66
C ALA A 83 7.75 23.10 4.64
N LEU A 84 8.03 22.33 3.58
CA LEU A 84 9.31 21.64 3.39
C LEU A 84 10.47 22.63 3.22
N GLU A 85 10.28 23.65 2.38
CA GLU A 85 11.27 24.71 2.15
C GLU A 85 11.63 25.44 3.44
N ARG A 86 10.64 25.78 4.27
CA ARG A 86 10.87 26.39 5.59
C ARG A 86 11.69 25.49 6.51
N ARG A 87 11.41 24.18 6.49
CA ARG A 87 12.13 23.22 7.32
C ARG A 87 13.59 23.11 6.87
N LEU A 88 13.84 23.08 5.56
CA LEU A 88 15.19 23.07 5.00
C LEU A 88 15.97 24.33 5.42
N ALA A 89 15.40 25.51 5.24
CA ALA A 89 16.05 26.76 5.64
C ALA A 89 16.41 26.78 7.14
N ALA A 90 15.50 26.36 8.01
CA ALA A 90 15.78 26.28 9.46
C ALA A 90 16.94 25.31 9.77
N THR A 91 16.97 24.14 9.14
CA THR A 91 18.06 23.17 9.34
C THR A 91 19.39 23.63 8.77
N GLU A 92 19.39 24.42 7.70
CA GLU A 92 20.61 25.01 7.15
C GLU A 92 21.19 26.06 8.08
N ASP A 93 20.35 26.89 8.69
CA ASP A 93 20.78 27.91 9.64
C ASP A 93 21.29 27.29 10.95
N GLU A 94 20.63 26.25 11.45
CA GLU A 94 21.14 25.45 12.59
C GLU A 94 22.52 24.84 12.27
N ASN A 95 22.69 24.29 11.07
CA ASN A 95 23.99 23.72 10.65
C ASN A 95 25.08 24.79 10.54
N LYS A 96 24.79 25.99 10.02
CA LYS A 96 25.76 27.10 9.99
C LYS A 96 26.18 27.48 11.40
N LEU A 97 25.23 27.59 12.33
CA LEU A 97 25.52 27.92 13.73
C LEU A 97 26.37 26.83 14.40
N LEU A 98 26.08 25.55 14.15
CA LEU A 98 26.88 24.44 14.67
C LEU A 98 28.31 24.43 14.12
N LYS A 99 28.49 24.73 12.82
CA LYS A 99 29.82 24.88 12.21
C LYS A 99 30.62 26.01 12.86
N LEU A 100 30.01 27.18 13.03
CA LEU A 100 30.66 28.31 13.71
C LEU A 100 31.05 27.97 15.15
N LYS A 101 30.20 27.25 15.89
CA LYS A 101 30.54 26.76 17.23
C LYS A 101 31.71 25.79 17.20
N ALA A 102 31.71 24.83 16.27
CA ALA A 102 32.79 23.87 16.13
C ALA A 102 34.13 24.56 15.82
N GLU A 103 34.12 25.54 14.91
CA GLU A 103 35.28 26.36 14.59
C GLU A 103 35.78 27.16 15.80
N ALA A 104 34.87 27.80 16.54
CA ALA A 104 35.22 28.54 17.77
C ALA A 104 35.83 27.64 18.86
N TYR A 105 35.34 26.39 19.01
CA TYR A 105 35.95 25.44 19.93
C TYR A 105 37.34 25.00 19.46
N GLN A 106 37.53 24.76 18.16
CA GLN A 106 38.83 24.39 17.60
C GLN A 106 39.86 25.50 17.82
N THR A 107 39.51 26.76 17.59
CA THR A 107 40.42 27.90 17.81
C THR A 107 40.74 28.09 19.30
N ALA A 108 39.74 27.96 20.18
CA ALA A 108 39.97 28.02 21.62
C ALA A 108 40.92 26.92 22.11
N ILE A 109 40.79 25.70 21.57
CA ILE A 109 41.70 24.60 21.86
C ILE A 109 43.11 24.94 21.38
N GLN A 110 43.29 25.43 20.15
CA GLN A 110 44.60 25.81 19.61
C GLN A 110 45.29 26.87 20.49
N ILE A 111 44.58 27.93 20.86
CA ILE A 111 45.11 28.98 21.74
C ILE A 111 45.53 28.41 23.09
N ALA A 112 44.73 27.51 23.67
CA ALA A 112 45.06 26.89 24.95
C ALA A 112 46.28 25.96 24.85
N GLU A 113 46.40 25.16 23.78
CA GLU A 113 47.57 24.32 23.54
C GLU A 113 48.85 25.17 23.38
N GLU A 114 48.76 26.29 22.65
CA GLU A 114 49.87 27.24 22.47
C GLU A 114 50.29 27.91 23.79
N GLN A 115 49.33 28.37 24.59
CA GLN A 115 49.59 29.09 25.84
C GLN A 115 50.10 28.18 26.97
N PHE A 116 49.49 27.00 27.13
CA PHE A 116 49.79 26.12 28.25
C PHE A 116 50.78 25.00 27.89
N GLN A 117 51.11 24.81 26.61
CA GLN A 117 52.01 23.75 26.11
C GLN A 117 51.57 22.33 26.49
N ILE A 118 50.28 22.16 26.77
CA ILE A 118 49.67 20.86 27.10
C ILE A 118 48.86 20.42 25.88
N PRO A 119 49.11 19.23 25.30
CA PRO A 119 48.30 18.72 24.20
C PRO A 119 46.91 18.32 24.72
N ILE A 120 45.88 19.04 24.28
CA ILE A 120 44.48 18.81 24.65
C ILE A 120 43.85 17.81 23.68
N LEU A 121 44.14 17.92 22.39
CA LEU A 121 43.71 16.96 21.38
C LEU A 121 44.61 15.73 21.37
N LYS A 122 43.99 14.55 21.28
CA LYS A 122 44.73 13.32 20.99
C LYS A 122 45.37 13.44 19.62
N LYS A 123 46.67 13.14 19.54
CA LYS A 123 47.38 12.94 18.26
C LYS A 123 46.62 11.86 17.47
N SER A 124 46.42 12.09 16.18
CA SER A 124 45.78 11.11 15.29
C SER A 124 46.52 9.78 15.41
N GLY A 125 45.81 8.72 15.81
CA GLY A 125 46.37 7.37 15.89
C GLY A 125 46.64 6.78 14.52
N THR A 126 47.35 5.65 14.48
CA THR A 126 47.60 4.87 13.26
C THR A 126 46.28 4.57 12.54
N LYS A 127 46.15 5.02 11.29
CA LYS A 127 44.97 4.71 10.47
C LYS A 127 44.86 3.19 10.30
N PRO A 128 43.70 2.56 10.57
CA PRO A 128 43.53 1.14 10.32
C PRO A 128 43.70 0.88 8.81
N SER A 129 44.42 -0.19 8.46
CA SER A 129 44.57 -0.61 7.06
C SER A 129 43.19 -0.96 6.50
N SER A 130 42.75 -0.27 5.45
CA SER A 130 41.54 -0.65 4.72
C SER A 130 41.78 -1.97 3.99
N ASN A 131 40.99 -2.99 4.34
CA ASN A 131 40.84 -4.21 3.53
C ASN A 131 39.76 -4.00 2.46
#